data_AF-A0A7W1S0I8-F1
#
_entry.id   AF-A0A7W1S0I8-F1
#
_cell.length_a   1.000
_cell.length_b   1.000
_cell.length_c   1.000
_cell.angle_alpha   90.00
_cell.angle_beta   90.00
_cell.angle_gamma   90.00
#
_symmetry.space_group_name_H-M   'P 1'
#
loop_
_entity.id
_entity.type
_entity.pdbx_description
1 polymer ?
#
loop_
_entity_poly.entity_id
_entity_poly.type
_entity_poly.pdbx_seq_one_letter_code
_entity_poly.pdbx_strand_id
1 'polypeptide(L)' 'MLQTQPEVERTFEVDDAFAVPTLSGVQGVGSLGPPVDLALDSAYVDTADLRLAAAGITLRRRTGGTDAGWHLKLPVD' A
#
# COMPACT_ATOMS: atom_id res chain seq x y z
N MET A 1 -11.85 5.67 -18.90
CA MET A 1 -10.41 5.56 -19.17
C MET A 1 -9.74 4.96 -17.96
N LEU A 2 -8.81 4.02 -18.13
CA LEU A 2 -7.97 3.51 -17.04
C LEU A 2 -6.93 4.58 -16.71
N GLN A 3 -6.77 4.93 -15.43
CA GLN A 3 -5.71 5.82 -14.97
C GLN A 3 -4.64 4.99 -14.26
N THR A 4 -3.38 5.17 -14.67
CA THR A 4 -2.21 4.54 -14.03
C THR A 4 -1.36 5.61 -13.39
N GLN A 5 -0.81 5.32 -12.22
CA GLN A 5 0.04 6.25 -11.46
C GLN A 5 1.33 5.51 -11.08
N PRO A 6 2.53 6.08 -11.35
CA PRO A 6 3.77 5.52 -10.82
C PRO A 6 3.75 5.57 -9.30
N GLU A 7 3.95 4.42 -8.66
CA GLU A 7 3.96 4.30 -7.20
C GLU A 7 5.39 3.95 -6.75
N VAL A 8 5.90 4.68 -5.76
CA VAL A 8 7.18 4.40 -5.10
C VAL A 8 6.89 4.15 -3.62
N GLU A 9 7.16 2.94 -3.15
CA GLU A 9 6.94 2.52 -1.77
C GLU A 9 8.25 2.02 -1.16
N ARG A 10 8.40 2.20 0.16
CA ARG A 10 9.49 1.61 0.93
C ARG A 10 8.91 1.01 2.21
N THR A 11 9.01 -0.31 2.31
CA THR A 11 8.49 -1.09 3.44
C THR A 11 9.64 -1.44 4.38
N PHE A 12 9.40 -1.33 5.68
CA PHE A 12 10.35 -1.68 6.72
C PHE A 12 9.73 -2.72 7.65
N GLU A 13 10.45 -3.81 7.89
CA GLU A 13 10.09 -4.80 8.90
C GLU A 13 10.71 -4.38 10.23
N VAL A 14 9.92 -4.42 11.30
CA VAL A 14 10.29 -3.95 12.64
C VAL A 14 9.81 -4.95 13.69
N ASP A 15 10.45 -4.96 14.86
CA ASP A 15 10.01 -5.79 15.98
C ASP A 15 8.86 -5.15 16.78
N ASP A 16 8.27 -5.91 17.70
CA ASP A 16 7.14 -5.47 18.53
C ASP A 16 7.48 -4.32 19.49
N ALA A 17 8.77 -4.09 19.78
CA ALA A 17 9.23 -3.00 20.63
C ALA A 17 9.48 -1.70 19.84
N PHE A 18 9.38 -1.75 18.52
CA PHE A 18 9.62 -0.60 17.67
C PHE A 18 8.59 0.51 17.90
N ALA A 19 9.09 1.72 18.13
CA ALA A 19 8.30 2.93 18.13
C ALA A 19 8.63 3.76 16.88
N VAL A 20 7.59 4.20 16.15
CA VAL A 20 7.77 5.09 15.01
C VAL A 20 8.47 6.38 15.50
N PRO A 21 9.63 6.75 14.93
CA PRO A 21 10.33 7.97 15.33
C PRO A 21 9.51 9.20 14.98
N THR A 22 9.69 10.28 15.74
CA THR A 22 9.08 11.56 15.38
C THR A 22 9.61 12.03 14.02
N LEU A 23 8.69 12.44 13.15
CA LEU A 23 9.03 13.04 11.85
C LEU A 23 9.12 14.57 11.93
N SER A 24 9.06 15.14 13.13
CA SER A 24 9.20 16.59 13.33
C SER A 24 10.60 17.05 12.91
N GLY A 25 10.67 18.12 12.12
CA GLY A 25 11.93 18.66 11.61
C GLY A 25 12.51 17.93 10.39
N VAL A 26 11.86 16.86 9.90
CA VAL A 26 12.20 16.25 8.61
C VAL A 26 11.81 17.21 7.48
N GLN A 27 12.75 17.48 6.57
CA GLN A 27 12.51 18.36 5.42
C GLN A 27 11.32 17.86 4.59
N GLY A 28 10.33 18.74 4.37
CA GLY A 28 9.10 18.43 3.63
C GLY A 28 7.90 18.08 4.51
N VAL A 29 8.08 17.87 5.82
CA VAL A 29 6.99 17.64 6.77
C VAL A 29 6.54 18.97 7.39
N GLY A 30 5.30 19.40 7.11
CA GLY A 30 4.75 20.66 7.60
C GLY A 30 4.12 20.58 9.01
N SER A 31 3.40 19.50 9.30
CA SER A 31 2.81 19.24 10.62
C SER A 31 2.58 17.74 10.82
N LEU A 32 2.40 17.33 12.08
CA LEU A 32 2.05 15.97 12.45
C LEU A 32 0.68 15.96 13.12
N GLY A 33 -0.19 15.06 12.67
CA GLY A 33 -1.44 14.73 13.36
C GLY A 33 -1.24 13.61 14.38
N PRO A 34 -2.24 13.35 15.24
CA PRO A 34 -2.24 12.15 16.06
C PRO A 34 -2.24 10.89 15.18
N PRO A 35 -1.67 9.76 15.65
CA PRO A 35 -1.81 8.47 14.99
C PRO A 35 -3.29 8.12 14.79
N VAL A 36 -3.60 7.49 13.65
CA VAL A 36 -4.95 7.02 13.32
C VAL A 36 -4.87 5.54 12.94
N ASP A 37 -5.65 4.72 13.63
CA ASP A 37 -5.78 3.31 13.30
C ASP A 37 -6.82 3.12 12.20
N LEU A 38 -6.44 2.39 11.16
CA LEU A 38 -7.32 2.00 10.07
C LEU A 38 -7.33 0.48 9.96
N ALA A 39 -8.50 -0.13 10.11
CA ALA A 39 -8.69 -1.54 9.78
C ALA A 39 -8.80 -1.67 8.25
N LEU A 40 -7.82 -2.33 7.64
CA LEU A 40 -7.76 -2.58 6.20
C LEU A 40 -7.85 -4.08 5.95
N ASP A 41 -8.73 -4.47 5.03
CA ASP A 41 -8.86 -5.86 4.56
C ASP A 41 -8.65 -5.91 3.05
N SER A 42 -7.93 -6.91 2.54
CA SER A 42 -7.63 -7.05 1.12
C SER A 42 -7.83 -8.49 0.66
N ALA A 43 -8.77 -8.68 -0.27
CA ALA A 43 -8.95 -9.92 -1.00
C ALA A 43 -8.13 -9.89 -2.29
N TYR A 44 -7.21 -10.85 -2.44
CA TYR A 44 -6.37 -11.02 -3.62
C TYR A 44 -7.05 -11.98 -4.59
N VAL A 45 -7.04 -11.61 -5.88
CA VAL A 45 -7.69 -12.39 -6.93
C VAL A 45 -6.65 -12.75 -7.97
N ASP A 46 -6.61 -14.03 -8.32
CA ASP A 46 -5.84 -14.55 -9.44
C ASP A 46 -6.68 -15.58 -10.22
N THR A 47 -6.15 -15.99 -11.36
CA THR A 47 -6.55 -17.17 -12.11
C THR A 47 -6.14 -18.46 -11.38
N ALA A 48 -6.79 -19.58 -11.71
CA ALA A 48 -6.47 -20.88 -11.12
C ALA A 48 -5.02 -21.33 -11.37
N ASP A 49 -4.42 -20.87 -12.48
CA ASP A 49 -3.02 -21.10 -12.86
C ASP A 49 -2.06 -20.00 -12.39
N LEU A 50 -2.48 -19.08 -11.52
CA LEU A 50 -1.67 -17.99 -10.94
C LEU A 50 -1.01 -17.07 -11.99
N ARG A 51 -1.70 -16.86 -13.11
CA ARG A 51 -1.20 -16.09 -14.25
C ARG A 51 -0.85 -14.64 -13.92
N LEU A 52 -1.59 -13.97 -13.02
CA LEU A 52 -1.28 -12.59 -12.64
C LEU A 52 0.01 -12.54 -11.83
N ALA A 53 0.13 -13.39 -10.80
CA ALA A 53 1.33 -13.50 -9.99
C ALA A 53 2.55 -13.87 -10.84
N ALA A 54 2.41 -14.83 -11.77
CA ALA A 54 3.49 -15.22 -12.68
C ALA A 54 3.96 -14.07 -13.60
N ALA A 55 3.09 -13.10 -13.87
CA ALA A 55 3.40 -11.89 -14.63
C ALA A 55 3.84 -10.71 -13.74
N GLY A 56 4.00 -10.91 -12.42
CA GLY A 56 4.31 -9.82 -11.49
C GLY A 56 3.17 -8.81 -11.29
N ILE A 57 1.94 -9.19 -11.61
CA ILE A 57 0.74 -8.35 -11.50
C ILE A 57 -0.01 -8.71 -10.22
N THR A 58 -0.45 -7.69 -9.46
CA THR A 58 -1.32 -7.87 -8.29
C THR A 58 -2.67 -7.23 -8.53
N LEU A 59 -3.75 -8.01 -8.46
CA LEU A 59 -5.13 -7.52 -8.39
C LEU A 59 -5.71 -7.77 -7.00
N ARG A 60 -6.18 -6.71 -6.33
CA ARG A 60 -6.83 -6.83 -5.03
C ARG A 60 -8.07 -5.94 -4.91
N ARG A 61 -9.08 -6.41 -4.16
CA ARG A 61 -10.15 -5.58 -3.64
C ARG A 61 -9.82 -5.23 -2.19
N ARG A 62 -9.64 -3.94 -1.90
CA ARG A 62 -9.43 -3.44 -0.54
C ARG A 62 -10.73 -2.87 0.03
N THR A 63 -10.97 -3.13 1.31
CA THR A 63 -12.00 -2.47 2.13
C THR A 63 -11.36 -1.77 3.33
N GLY A 64 -12.05 -0.78 3.88
CA GLY A 64 -11.51 0.10 4.92
C GLY A 64 -10.58 1.20 4.37
N GLY A 65 -10.31 2.21 5.21
CA GLY A 65 -9.51 3.38 4.84
C GLY A 65 -10.17 4.31 3.81
N THR A 66 -9.45 5.35 3.43
CA THR A 66 -9.91 6.37 2.47
C THR A 66 -9.79 5.94 1.01
N ASP A 67 -9.06 4.85 0.76
CA ASP A 67 -8.72 4.36 -0.57
C ASP A 67 -9.24 2.91 -0.78
N ALA A 68 -10.47 2.68 -0.33
CA ALA A 68 -11.19 1.43 -0.56
C ALA A 68 -11.58 1.29 -2.04
N GLY A 69 -11.47 0.09 -2.61
CA GLY A 69 -11.72 -0.12 -4.03
C GLY A 69 -10.93 -1.26 -4.64
N TRP A 70 -10.95 -1.34 -5.97
CA TRP A 70 -10.10 -2.25 -6.73
C TRP A 70 -8.75 -1.59 -7.00
N HIS A 71 -7.68 -2.35 -6.80
CA HIS A 71 -6.30 -1.93 -6.98
C HIS A 71 -5.60 -2.92 -7.92
N LEU A 72 -4.92 -2.39 -8.94
CA LEU A 72 -4.13 -3.16 -9.90
C LEU A 72 -2.70 -2.61 -9.89
N LYS A 73 -1.74 -3.40 -9.39
CA LYS A 73 -0.30 -3.11 -9.52
C LYS A 73 0.23 -3.85 -10.74
N LEU A 74 0.89 -3.10 -11.62
CA LEU A 74 1.54 -3.60 -12.83
C LEU A 74 3.06 -3.48 -12.68
N PRO A 75 3.84 -4.36 -13.32
CA PRO A 75 5.27 -4.15 -13.49
C PRO A 75 5.55 -2.79 -14.14
N VAL A 76 6.63 -2.14 -13.71
CA VAL A 76 7.19 -0.95 -14.33
C VAL A 76 8.54 -1.32 -14.94
N ASP A 77 8.89 -0.69 -16.07
CA ASP A 77 10.18 -0.87 -16.74
C ASP A 77 11.35 -0.26 -15.94
#